data_AF-A0A0H3KBR6-F1
#
_entry.id   AF-A0A0H3KBR6-F1
#
_cell.length_a   1.000
_cell.length_b   1.000
_cell.length_c   1.000
_cell.angle_alpha   90.00
_cell.angle_beta   90.00
_cell.angle_gamma   90.00
#
_symmetry.space_group_name_H-M   'P 1'
#
loop_
_entity.id
_entity.type
_entity.pdbx_description
1 polymer ?
#
loop_
_entity_poly.entity_id
_entity_poly.type
_entity_poly.pdbx_seq_one_letter_code
_entity_poly.pdbx_strand_id
1 'polypeptide(L)'
;MSNTNQQTEIINISEHQSPASLAQTITALKTRYMGAHTALYEALRDIYAAYHVYILNATQAEREKNRAVLDQKCKDNDIGTNDQTTDLHKLVKLVVTVSPQLTSGYVHVFSVARELQKTPDEFPGWLKDAGGIETVRKKFLTDGKLNPNYESGSKREKNRLDKIASARNALQATCCTIGAPVFAGASLDPVDKPTECIAIAVRNPDGSIGIKGFISSKSLIDSAYLEHATEQNRKAMPAACAKSAATVGHNVGHTPAQSPAEDLATIADRLIAD
;
A
#
# COMPACT_ATOMS: atom_id res chain seq x y z
N MET A 1 6.53 10.09 58.22
CA MET A 1 7.33 8.95 57.75
C MET A 1 6.40 7.78 57.50
N SER A 2 6.01 7.55 56.25
CA SER A 2 5.45 6.27 55.79
C SER A 2 5.83 6.13 54.33
N ASN A 3 6.72 5.19 54.06
CA ASN A 3 7.37 4.92 52.79
C ASN A 3 6.56 3.77 52.14
N THR A 4 5.74 4.07 51.12
CA THR A 4 4.97 3.03 50.43
C THR A 4 5.76 2.56 49.22
N ASN A 5 6.52 1.49 49.44
CA ASN A 5 7.31 0.81 48.42
C ASN A 5 6.38 0.10 47.44
N GLN A 6 6.50 0.44 46.16
CA GLN A 6 5.95 -0.31 45.04
C GLN A 6 6.75 -1.61 44.90
N GLN A 7 6.10 -2.76 45.02
CA GLN A 7 6.66 -4.02 44.56
C GLN A 7 6.08 -4.33 43.18
N THR A 8 6.98 -4.26 42.21
CA THR A 8 6.84 -4.69 40.83
C THR A 8 6.61 -6.20 40.80
N GLU A 9 5.42 -6.65 40.44
CA GLU A 9 5.18 -8.03 40.03
C GLU A 9 5.87 -8.27 38.69
N ILE A 10 7.07 -8.83 38.75
CA ILE A 10 7.75 -9.42 37.60
C ILE A 10 6.99 -10.71 37.27
N ILE A 11 6.17 -10.67 36.21
CA ILE A 11 5.51 -11.86 35.68
C ILE A 11 6.60 -12.82 35.20
N ASN A 12 6.72 -13.92 35.94
CA ASN A 12 7.68 -14.99 35.76
C ASN A 12 7.37 -15.75 34.46
N ILE A 13 8.12 -15.52 33.39
CA ILE A 13 8.02 -16.27 32.14
C ILE A 13 8.97 -17.47 32.23
N SER A 14 8.56 -18.53 32.92
CA SER A 14 9.13 -19.86 32.68
C SER A 14 8.15 -20.96 33.04
N GLU A 15 7.14 -21.16 32.19
CA GLU A 15 6.47 -22.45 32.11
C GLU A 15 6.61 -22.98 30.69
N HIS A 16 7.45 -24.00 30.56
CA HIS A 16 7.52 -24.89 29.41
C HIS A 16 6.17 -25.58 29.23
N GLN A 17 5.24 -24.93 28.52
CA GLN A 17 4.05 -25.59 28.02
C GLN A 17 4.43 -26.40 26.77
N SER A 18 4.03 -27.67 26.76
CA SER A 18 4.02 -28.57 25.60
C SER A 18 3.69 -27.78 24.33
N PRO A 19 4.39 -28.00 23.19
CA PRO A 19 4.18 -27.18 22.00
C PRO A 19 2.71 -27.29 21.60
N ALA A 20 1.96 -26.21 21.82
CA ALA A 20 0.57 -26.12 21.42
C ALA A 20 0.51 -26.55 19.95
N SER A 21 -0.42 -27.46 19.63
CA SER A 21 -0.55 -27.92 18.25
C SER A 21 -0.69 -26.71 17.33
N LEU A 22 -0.25 -26.83 16.07
CA LEU A 22 -0.36 -25.72 15.11
C LEU A 22 -1.79 -25.15 15.07
N ALA A 23 -2.80 -26.01 15.20
CA ALA A 23 -4.21 -25.61 15.30
C ALA A 23 -4.52 -24.76 16.54
N GLN A 24 -4.00 -25.13 17.72
CA GLN A 24 -4.14 -24.34 18.95
C GLN A 24 -3.41 -22.99 18.84
N THR A 25 -2.20 -22.99 18.28
CA THR A 25 -1.42 -21.76 18.05
C THR A 25 -2.13 -20.82 17.08
N ILE A 26 -2.64 -21.32 15.95
CA ILE A 26 -3.42 -20.52 14.98
C ILE A 26 -4.68 -19.94 15.64
N THR A 27 -5.37 -20.74 16.45
CA THR A 27 -6.58 -20.29 17.15
C THR A 27 -6.26 -19.18 18.14
N ALA A 28 -5.21 -19.34 18.95
CA ALA A 28 -4.75 -18.32 19.89
C ALA A 28 -4.32 -17.03 19.17
N LEU A 29 -3.58 -17.15 18.06
CA LEU A 29 -3.18 -16.00 17.24
C LEU A 29 -4.40 -15.27 16.66
N LYS A 30 -5.39 -16.01 16.15
CA LYS A 30 -6.63 -15.42 15.64
C LYS A 30 -7.39 -14.66 16.74
N THR A 31 -7.50 -15.23 17.94
CA THR A 31 -8.15 -14.57 19.08
C THR A 31 -7.41 -13.30 19.49
N ARG A 32 -6.07 -13.34 19.60
CA ARG A 32 -5.25 -12.15 19.91
C ARG A 32 -5.38 -11.07 18.84
N TYR A 33 -5.36 -11.47 17.58
CA TYR A 33 -5.54 -10.56 16.45
C TYR A 33 -6.92 -9.88 16.47
N MET A 34 -7.98 -10.63 16.72
CA MET A 34 -9.33 -10.07 16.86
C MET A 34 -9.44 -9.13 18.07
N GLY A 35 -8.86 -9.48 19.21
CA GLY A 35 -8.83 -8.63 20.40
C GLY A 35 -8.12 -7.30 20.15
N ALA A 36 -6.95 -7.34 19.48
CA ALA A 36 -6.22 -6.13 19.09
C ALA A 36 -7.02 -5.26 18.10
N HIS A 37 -7.74 -5.88 17.16
CA HIS A 37 -8.61 -5.17 16.22
C HIS A 37 -9.76 -4.45 16.92
N THR A 38 -10.43 -5.10 17.87
CA THR A 38 -11.49 -4.49 18.68
C THR A 38 -10.96 -3.31 19.48
N ALA A 39 -9.84 -3.50 20.20
CA ALA A 39 -9.21 -2.45 20.99
C ALA A 39 -8.82 -1.23 20.13
N LEU A 40 -8.33 -1.47 18.90
CA LEU A 40 -8.05 -0.39 17.95
C LEU A 40 -9.32 0.39 17.60
N TYR A 41 -10.44 -0.28 17.32
CA TYR A 41 -11.68 0.40 16.93
C TYR A 41 -12.31 1.17 18.09
N GLU A 42 -12.18 0.66 19.31
CA GLU A 42 -12.56 1.38 20.53
C GLU A 42 -11.70 2.64 20.72
N ALA A 43 -10.37 2.52 20.60
CA ALA A 43 -9.48 3.68 20.67
C ALA A 43 -9.81 4.73 19.59
N LEU A 44 -10.12 4.30 18.36
CA LEU A 44 -10.55 5.20 17.30
C LEU A 44 -11.91 5.86 17.60
N ARG A 45 -12.86 5.13 18.20
CA ARG A 45 -14.11 5.72 18.68
C ARG A 45 -13.84 6.80 19.72
N ASP A 46 -12.97 6.57 20.68
CA ASP A 46 -12.71 7.53 21.75
C ASP A 46 -12.04 8.81 21.22
N ILE A 47 -11.11 8.67 20.27
CA ILE A 47 -10.53 9.83 19.55
C ILE A 47 -11.63 10.62 18.83
N TYR A 48 -12.54 9.91 18.14
CA TYR A 48 -13.61 10.55 17.40
C TYR A 48 -14.65 11.21 18.32
N ALA A 49 -14.97 10.60 19.45
CA ALA A 49 -15.81 11.16 20.49
C ALA A 49 -15.20 12.43 21.09
N ALA A 50 -13.90 12.40 21.42
CA ALA A 50 -13.18 13.57 21.91
C ALA A 50 -13.20 14.72 20.90
N TYR A 51 -13.02 14.42 19.61
CA TYR A 51 -13.13 15.43 18.55
C TYR A 51 -14.54 16.04 18.47
N HIS A 52 -15.59 15.22 18.55
CA HIS A 52 -16.98 15.69 18.54
C HIS A 52 -17.27 16.62 19.72
N VAL A 53 -16.87 16.23 20.93
CA VAL A 53 -17.15 16.98 22.16
C VAL A 53 -16.34 18.27 22.23
N TYR A 54 -15.02 18.19 22.06
CA TYR A 54 -14.12 19.30 22.40
C TYR A 54 -13.83 20.24 21.22
N ILE A 55 -14.09 19.81 19.98
CA ILE A 55 -13.80 20.61 18.79
C ILE A 55 -15.08 20.91 18.01
N LEU A 56 -15.81 19.88 17.57
CA LEU A 56 -16.94 20.07 16.65
C LEU A 56 -18.13 20.79 17.32
N ASN A 57 -18.57 20.29 18.46
CA ASN A 57 -19.77 20.77 19.16
C ASN A 57 -19.47 21.79 20.27
N ALA A 58 -18.20 22.08 20.54
CA ALA A 58 -17.78 23.10 21.48
C ALA A 58 -18.14 24.51 20.98
N THR A 59 -18.38 25.43 21.91
CA THR A 59 -18.55 26.86 21.58
C THR A 59 -17.25 27.44 21.00
N GLN A 60 -17.33 28.59 20.34
CA GLN A 60 -16.15 29.20 19.70
C GLN A 60 -15.01 29.46 20.70
N ALA A 61 -15.33 30.01 21.88
CA ALA A 61 -14.35 30.31 22.93
C ALA A 61 -13.72 29.03 23.50
N GLU A 62 -14.52 27.98 23.72
CA GLU A 62 -14.02 26.69 24.20
C GLU A 62 -13.15 26.01 23.14
N ARG A 63 -13.55 26.07 21.87
CA ARG A 63 -12.80 25.51 20.75
C ARG A 63 -11.41 26.15 20.63
N GLU A 64 -11.32 27.47 20.77
CA GLU A 64 -10.02 28.17 20.77
C GLU A 64 -9.13 27.74 21.93
N LYS A 65 -9.70 27.63 23.14
CA LYS A 65 -8.98 27.11 24.31
C LYS A 65 -8.50 25.67 24.09
N ASN A 66 -9.36 24.80 23.56
CA ASN A 66 -9.04 23.40 23.31
C ASN A 66 -7.98 23.25 22.21
N ARG A 67 -8.01 24.09 21.17
CA ARG A 67 -6.96 24.18 20.15
C ARG A 67 -5.62 24.57 20.73
N ALA A 68 -5.58 25.57 21.61
CA ALA A 68 -4.36 25.96 22.28
C ALA A 68 -3.76 24.82 23.13
N VAL A 69 -4.60 24.07 23.84
CA VAL A 69 -4.18 22.86 24.58
C VAL A 69 -3.63 21.79 23.64
N LEU A 70 -4.31 21.56 22.51
CA LEU A 70 -3.90 20.57 21.51
C LEU A 70 -2.54 20.92 20.91
N ASP A 71 -2.33 22.20 20.56
CA ASP A 71 -1.08 22.71 20.02
C ASP A 71 0.05 22.60 21.03
N GLN A 72 -0.21 22.95 22.29
CA GLN A 72 0.77 22.77 23.35
C GLN A 72 1.14 21.30 23.52
N LYS A 73 0.16 20.39 23.52
CA LYS A 73 0.44 18.94 23.61
C LYS A 73 1.21 18.42 22.40
N CYS A 74 0.93 18.90 21.20
CA CYS A 74 1.73 18.54 20.02
C CYS A 74 3.19 19.00 20.18
N LYS A 75 3.43 20.21 20.69
CA LYS A 75 4.79 20.71 20.98
C LYS A 75 5.48 19.88 22.06
N ASP A 76 4.79 19.59 23.16
CA ASP A 76 5.33 18.82 24.29
C ASP A 76 5.75 17.39 23.89
N ASN A 77 5.21 16.86 22.79
CA ASN A 77 5.48 15.51 22.28
C ASN A 77 6.29 15.52 20.97
N ASP A 78 6.94 16.65 20.62
CA ASP A 78 7.73 16.81 19.39
C ASP A 78 6.99 16.45 18.09
N ILE A 79 5.68 16.69 18.06
CA ILE A 79 4.84 16.41 16.90
C ILE A 79 4.87 17.62 15.96
N GLY A 80 5.47 17.43 14.78
CA GLY A 80 5.46 18.43 13.72
C GLY A 80 4.04 18.76 13.23
N THR A 81 3.62 20.01 13.47
CA THR A 81 2.37 20.60 12.98
C THR A 81 2.66 21.88 12.22
N ASN A 82 1.92 22.14 11.15
CA ASN A 82 1.92 23.41 10.42
C ASN A 82 0.54 24.08 10.51
N ASP A 83 0.41 25.31 10.01
CA ASP A 83 -0.84 26.08 10.04
C ASP A 83 -2.01 25.42 9.30
N GLN A 84 -1.70 24.49 8.38
CA GLN A 84 -2.69 23.72 7.63
C GLN A 84 -3.10 22.42 8.32
N THR A 85 -2.47 22.07 9.45
CA THR A 85 -2.78 20.82 10.15
C THR A 85 -4.10 20.98 10.89
N THR A 86 -5.10 20.20 10.48
CA THR A 86 -6.42 20.22 11.12
C THR A 86 -6.38 19.70 12.55
N ASP A 87 -7.31 20.15 13.41
CA ASP A 87 -7.42 19.69 14.80
C ASP A 87 -7.56 18.16 14.89
N LEU A 88 -8.29 17.57 13.94
CA LEU A 88 -8.44 16.13 13.82
C LEU A 88 -7.11 15.43 13.52
N HIS A 89 -6.28 15.98 12.62
CA HIS A 89 -4.93 15.46 12.39
C HIS A 89 -4.07 15.54 13.65
N LYS A 90 -4.11 16.65 14.39
CA LYS A 90 -3.35 16.83 15.63
C LYS A 90 -3.76 15.80 16.70
N LEU A 91 -5.06 15.59 16.89
CA LEU A 91 -5.63 14.57 17.79
C LEU A 91 -5.15 13.16 17.43
N VAL A 92 -5.25 12.79 16.16
CA VAL A 92 -4.82 11.46 15.71
C VAL A 92 -3.32 11.27 15.87
N LYS A 93 -2.50 12.28 15.51
CA LYS A 93 -1.05 12.20 15.68
C LYS A 93 -0.66 12.00 17.15
N LEU A 94 -1.30 12.73 18.06
CA LEU A 94 -1.04 12.65 19.50
C LEU A 94 -1.32 11.27 20.09
N VAL A 95 -2.40 10.63 19.66
CA VAL A 95 -2.82 9.36 20.26
C VAL A 95 -2.18 8.16 19.58
N VAL A 96 -2.05 8.19 18.24
CA VAL A 96 -1.66 6.98 17.50
C VAL A 96 -0.16 6.93 17.22
N THR A 97 0.57 8.05 17.10
CA THR A 97 2.06 8.15 17.05
C THR A 97 2.88 7.13 16.21
N VAL A 98 2.27 6.27 15.36
CA VAL A 98 3.00 5.15 14.72
C VAL A 98 3.55 5.51 13.32
N SER A 99 2.87 6.35 12.53
CA SER A 99 3.40 6.88 11.25
C SER A 99 2.51 7.97 10.63
N PRO A 100 3.07 8.82 9.74
CA PRO A 100 2.28 9.78 8.95
C PRO A 100 1.22 9.10 8.08
N GLN A 101 1.54 7.97 7.47
CA GLN A 101 0.62 7.24 6.57
C GLN A 101 -0.59 6.68 7.33
N LEU A 102 -0.36 6.12 8.53
CA LEU A 102 -1.44 5.62 9.38
C LEU A 102 -2.30 6.78 9.89
N THR A 103 -1.67 7.88 10.32
CA THR A 103 -2.37 9.10 10.76
C THR A 103 -3.33 9.59 9.68
N SER A 104 -2.83 9.82 8.46
CA SER A 104 -3.68 10.27 7.34
C SER A 104 -4.76 9.25 7.00
N GLY A 105 -4.48 7.95 7.16
CA GLY A 105 -5.47 6.90 7.00
C GLY A 105 -6.63 7.00 8.00
N TYR A 106 -6.35 7.20 9.29
CA TYR A 106 -7.40 7.36 10.30
C TYR A 106 -8.17 8.67 10.12
N VAL A 107 -7.48 9.78 9.82
CA VAL A 107 -8.14 11.07 9.58
C VAL A 107 -9.06 11.00 8.36
N HIS A 108 -8.68 10.28 7.31
CA HIS A 108 -9.55 10.02 6.16
C HIS A 108 -10.83 9.32 6.61
N VAL A 109 -10.71 8.24 7.38
CA VAL A 109 -11.87 7.48 7.85
C VAL A 109 -12.77 8.32 8.76
N PHE A 110 -12.22 9.13 9.66
CA PHE A 110 -13.00 10.06 10.48
C PHE A 110 -13.70 11.14 9.67
N SER A 111 -13.05 11.66 8.62
CA SER A 111 -13.67 12.61 7.70
C SER A 111 -14.87 11.97 6.99
N VAL A 112 -14.69 10.77 6.43
CA VAL A 112 -15.78 10.01 5.79
C VAL A 112 -16.92 9.74 6.76
N ALA A 113 -16.62 9.29 7.98
CA ALA A 113 -17.61 9.05 9.02
C ALA A 113 -18.43 10.31 9.33
N ARG A 114 -17.76 11.47 9.39
CA ARG A 114 -18.42 12.77 9.63
C ARG A 114 -19.36 13.15 8.50
N GLU A 115 -18.91 13.03 7.25
CA GLU A 115 -19.74 13.35 6.08
C GLU A 115 -20.93 12.39 5.93
N LEU A 116 -20.75 11.13 6.33
CA LEU A 116 -21.83 10.13 6.41
C LEU A 116 -22.64 10.20 7.72
N GLN A 117 -22.42 11.23 8.53
CA GLN A 117 -23.11 11.51 9.79
C GLN A 117 -23.12 10.35 10.78
N LYS A 118 -22.02 9.59 10.83
CA LYS A 118 -21.84 8.51 11.80
C LYS A 118 -21.50 9.09 13.16
N THR A 119 -22.24 8.67 14.18
CA THR A 119 -21.95 9.06 15.56
C THR A 119 -20.73 8.29 16.09
N PRO A 120 -20.06 8.77 17.16
CA PRO A 120 -18.96 8.02 17.78
C PRO A 120 -19.35 6.61 18.25
N ASP A 121 -20.59 6.40 18.69
CA ASP A 121 -21.07 5.10 19.14
C ASP A 121 -21.31 4.13 17.97
N GLU A 122 -21.77 4.64 16.83
CA GLU A 122 -21.97 3.86 15.61
C GLU A 122 -20.65 3.57 14.87
N PHE A 123 -19.62 4.38 15.11
CA PHE A 123 -18.38 4.37 14.34
C PHE A 123 -17.68 2.99 14.29
N PRO A 124 -17.46 2.27 15.42
CA PRO A 124 -16.83 0.96 15.37
C PRO A 124 -17.63 -0.07 14.57
N GLY A 125 -18.96 -0.09 14.75
CA GLY A 125 -19.86 -0.99 14.03
C GLY A 125 -19.84 -0.72 12.53
N TRP A 126 -19.99 0.55 12.16
CA TRP A 126 -19.89 1.00 10.77
C TRP A 126 -18.55 0.64 10.12
N LEU A 127 -17.44 0.85 10.82
CA LEU A 127 -16.12 0.56 10.29
C LEU A 127 -15.92 -0.94 10.03
N LYS A 128 -16.45 -1.79 10.93
CA LYS A 128 -16.47 -3.25 10.76
C LYS A 128 -17.31 -3.65 9.55
N ASP A 129 -18.52 -3.12 9.43
CA ASP A 129 -19.45 -3.44 8.34
C ASP A 129 -18.93 -2.96 6.98
N ALA A 130 -18.18 -1.85 6.96
CA ALA A 130 -17.53 -1.32 5.77
C ALA A 130 -16.31 -2.14 5.31
N GLY A 131 -15.92 -3.19 6.04
CA GLY A 131 -14.74 -4.01 5.73
C GLY A 131 -13.42 -3.40 6.22
N GLY A 132 -13.49 -2.50 7.21
CA GLY A 132 -12.33 -1.90 7.86
C GLY A 132 -11.76 -0.66 7.18
N ILE A 133 -10.71 -0.12 7.81
CA ILE A 133 -10.09 1.19 7.52
C ILE A 133 -9.65 1.29 6.07
N GLU A 134 -8.91 0.31 5.58
CA GLU A 134 -8.36 0.36 4.22
C GLU A 134 -9.47 0.24 3.14
N THR A 135 -10.53 -0.51 3.42
CA THR A 135 -11.69 -0.61 2.53
C THR A 135 -12.41 0.73 2.44
N VAL A 136 -12.63 1.40 3.58
CA VAL A 136 -13.22 2.74 3.62
C VAL A 136 -12.36 3.75 2.83
N ARG A 137 -11.04 3.73 3.03
CA ARG A 137 -10.10 4.62 2.30
C ARG A 137 -10.15 4.43 0.79
N LYS A 138 -10.32 3.19 0.33
CA LYS A 138 -10.44 2.89 -1.10
C LYS A 138 -11.82 3.25 -1.65
N LYS A 139 -12.87 2.96 -0.88
CA LYS A 139 -14.27 3.07 -1.30
C LYS A 139 -14.79 4.50 -1.30
N PHE A 140 -14.33 5.34 -0.39
CA PHE A 140 -14.86 6.69 -0.21
C PHE A 140 -13.77 7.75 -0.35
N LEU A 141 -14.14 8.89 -0.93
CA LEU A 141 -13.38 10.13 -0.86
C LEU A 141 -13.59 10.80 0.52
N THR A 142 -12.73 11.74 0.90
CA THR A 142 -12.83 12.46 2.18
C THR A 142 -14.14 13.23 2.37
N ASP A 143 -14.84 13.56 1.27
CA ASP A 143 -16.16 14.21 1.28
C ASP A 143 -17.34 13.23 1.47
N GLY A 144 -17.05 11.96 1.80
CA GLY A 144 -18.05 10.92 2.03
C GLY A 144 -18.63 10.31 0.76
N LYS A 145 -18.31 10.83 -0.44
CA LYS A 145 -18.79 10.25 -1.70
C LYS A 145 -18.02 8.99 -2.06
N LEU A 146 -18.65 8.14 -2.87
CA LEU A 146 -17.97 6.98 -3.44
C LEU A 146 -16.82 7.43 -4.34
N ASN A 147 -15.66 6.80 -4.15
CA ASN A 147 -14.53 6.97 -5.05
C ASN A 147 -14.91 6.34 -6.40
N PRO A 148 -15.00 7.12 -7.50
CA PRO A 148 -15.36 6.59 -8.81
C PRO A 148 -14.37 5.52 -9.30
N ASN A 149 -13.16 5.53 -8.77
CA ASN A 149 -12.13 4.55 -9.09
C ASN A 149 -12.22 3.26 -8.26
N TYR A 150 -13.14 3.15 -7.29
CA TYR A 150 -13.26 1.95 -6.47
C TYR A 150 -13.78 0.76 -7.27
N GLU A 151 -14.87 0.95 -8.02
CA GLU A 151 -15.39 -0.10 -8.90
C GLU A 151 -14.48 -0.36 -10.09
N SER A 152 -13.86 0.68 -10.66
CA SER A 152 -12.95 0.52 -11.80
C SER A 152 -11.64 -0.15 -11.39
N GLY A 153 -11.16 0.07 -10.16
CA GLY A 153 -10.01 -0.62 -9.58
C GLY A 153 -10.30 -2.11 -9.34
N SER A 154 -11.47 -2.44 -8.79
CA SER A 154 -11.92 -3.83 -8.67
C SER A 154 -12.08 -4.51 -10.03
N LYS A 155 -12.67 -3.81 -11.02
CA LYS A 155 -12.78 -4.31 -12.41
C LYS A 155 -11.42 -4.44 -13.08
N ARG A 156 -10.48 -3.52 -12.85
CA ARG A 156 -9.12 -3.56 -13.42
C ARG A 156 -8.30 -4.70 -12.85
N GLU A 157 -8.39 -4.94 -11.54
CA GLU A 157 -7.72 -6.07 -10.91
C GLU A 157 -8.36 -7.40 -11.32
N LYS A 158 -9.69 -7.47 -11.41
CA LYS A 158 -10.38 -8.63 -11.97
C LYS A 158 -9.95 -8.89 -13.42
N ASN A 159 -9.97 -7.87 -14.27
CA ASN A 159 -9.50 -7.96 -15.66
C ASN A 159 -8.02 -8.38 -15.74
N ARG A 160 -7.17 -7.94 -14.81
CA ARG A 160 -5.77 -8.35 -14.74
C ARG A 160 -5.65 -9.83 -14.40
N LEU A 161 -6.38 -10.30 -13.39
CA LEU A 161 -6.42 -11.71 -13.00
C LEU A 161 -6.99 -12.60 -14.12
N ASP A 162 -8.06 -12.16 -14.78
CA ASP A 162 -8.65 -12.87 -15.91
C ASP A 162 -7.67 -12.97 -17.08
N LYS A 163 -6.89 -11.91 -17.35
CA LYS A 163 -5.81 -11.94 -18.36
C LYS A 163 -4.68 -12.89 -17.97
N ILE A 164 -4.27 -12.90 -16.70
CA ILE A 164 -3.24 -13.82 -16.20
C ILE A 164 -3.73 -15.28 -16.34
N ALA A 165 -4.97 -15.56 -15.93
CA ALA A 165 -5.57 -16.90 -16.06
C ALA A 165 -5.65 -17.35 -17.52
N SER A 166 -6.09 -16.46 -18.42
CA SER A 166 -6.12 -16.73 -19.86
C SER A 166 -4.73 -17.00 -20.43
N ALA A 167 -3.72 -16.22 -20.01
CA ALA A 167 -2.33 -16.40 -20.41
C ALA A 167 -1.75 -17.73 -19.93
N ARG A 168 -2.02 -18.11 -18.68
CA ARG A 168 -1.66 -19.42 -18.11
C ARG A 168 -2.25 -20.57 -18.93
N ASN A 169 -3.55 -20.50 -19.22
CA ASN A 169 -4.24 -21.55 -19.99
C ASN A 169 -3.70 -21.68 -21.42
N ALA A 170 -3.40 -20.56 -22.08
CA ALA A 170 -2.81 -20.57 -23.42
C ALA A 170 -1.40 -21.21 -23.43
N LEU A 171 -0.62 -21.02 -22.38
CA LEU A 171 0.72 -21.59 -22.25
C LEU A 171 0.72 -23.06 -21.82
N GLN A 172 -0.27 -23.50 -21.05
CA GLN A 172 -0.45 -24.92 -20.77
C GLN A 172 -0.61 -25.75 -22.05
N ALA A 173 -1.28 -25.20 -23.06
CA ALA A 173 -1.47 -25.86 -24.36
C ALA A 173 -0.17 -25.96 -25.20
N THR A 174 0.87 -25.19 -24.88
CA THR A 174 2.14 -25.11 -25.62
C THR A 174 3.34 -25.60 -24.82
N CYS A 175 3.12 -26.22 -23.66
CA CYS A 175 4.18 -26.69 -22.79
C CYS A 175 4.88 -27.94 -23.36
N CYS A 176 6.18 -27.83 -23.64
CA CYS A 176 7.05 -28.97 -23.89
C CYS A 176 7.68 -29.44 -22.58
N THR A 177 7.54 -30.73 -22.26
CA THR A 177 8.15 -31.30 -21.06
C THR A 177 9.59 -31.71 -21.37
N ILE A 178 10.54 -31.15 -20.63
CA ILE A 178 11.96 -31.56 -20.68
C ILE A 178 12.27 -32.26 -19.36
N GLY A 179 12.80 -33.48 -19.42
CA GLY A 179 13.16 -34.23 -18.22
C GLY A 179 14.29 -33.57 -17.43
N ALA A 180 14.26 -33.73 -16.11
CA ALA A 180 15.30 -33.28 -15.18
C ALA A 180 16.76 -33.64 -15.57
N PRO A 181 17.07 -34.79 -16.21
CA PRO A 181 18.44 -35.14 -16.58
C PRO A 181 19.12 -34.16 -17.53
N VAL A 182 18.33 -33.38 -18.29
CA VAL A 182 18.83 -32.38 -19.25
C VAL A 182 19.45 -31.17 -18.54
N PHE A 183 19.10 -30.95 -17.27
CA PHE A 183 19.63 -29.86 -16.44
C PHE A 183 20.79 -30.32 -15.55
N ALA A 184 21.50 -31.40 -15.91
CA ALA A 184 22.63 -31.92 -15.15
C ALA A 184 23.65 -30.80 -14.83
N GLY A 185 23.70 -30.38 -13.56
CA GLY A 185 24.53 -29.29 -13.06
C GLY A 185 23.76 -28.10 -12.46
N ALA A 186 22.46 -27.94 -12.74
CA ALA A 186 21.61 -27.01 -12.03
C ALA A 186 21.09 -27.69 -10.75
N SER A 187 21.49 -27.19 -9.58
CA SER A 187 20.89 -27.60 -8.30
C SER A 187 19.46 -27.08 -8.23
N LEU A 188 18.53 -27.83 -8.80
CA LEU A 188 17.11 -27.63 -8.60
C LEU A 188 16.73 -28.38 -7.33
N ASP A 189 16.33 -27.63 -6.29
CA ASP A 189 15.82 -28.25 -5.08
C ASP A 189 14.59 -29.12 -5.44
N PRO A 190 14.52 -30.35 -4.91
CA PRO A 190 13.35 -31.18 -5.12
C PRO A 190 12.12 -30.49 -4.52
N VAL A 191 11.00 -30.52 -5.24
CA VAL A 191 9.74 -29.92 -4.81
C VAL A 191 8.67 -30.99 -4.71
N ASP A 192 7.98 -31.06 -3.57
CA ASP A 192 6.94 -32.06 -3.31
C ASP A 192 5.67 -31.88 -4.16
N LYS A 193 5.53 -30.73 -4.83
CA LYS A 193 4.38 -30.35 -5.65
C LYS A 193 4.82 -29.57 -6.89
N PRO A 194 4.10 -29.72 -8.03
CA PRO A 194 4.32 -28.89 -9.20
C PRO A 194 4.28 -27.41 -8.83
N THR A 195 5.38 -26.71 -9.06
CA THR A 195 5.53 -25.30 -8.69
C THR A 195 5.95 -24.50 -9.91
N GLU A 196 5.18 -23.46 -10.23
CA GLU A 196 5.54 -22.53 -11.31
C GLU A 196 6.74 -21.68 -10.90
N CYS A 197 7.68 -21.49 -11.82
CA CYS A 197 8.82 -20.59 -11.63
C CYS A 197 9.16 -19.88 -12.95
N ILE A 198 9.85 -18.75 -12.84
CA ILE A 198 10.46 -18.06 -13.99
C ILE A 198 11.91 -18.51 -14.11
N ALA A 199 12.32 -18.93 -15.30
CA ALA A 199 13.72 -19.19 -15.62
C ALA A 199 14.39 -17.97 -16.26
N ILE A 200 15.60 -17.62 -15.81
CA ILE A 200 16.45 -16.64 -16.50
C ILE A 200 17.26 -17.41 -17.55
N ALA A 201 16.87 -17.29 -18.81
CA ALA A 201 17.54 -17.93 -19.93
C ALA A 201 18.49 -16.96 -20.66
N VAL A 202 19.63 -17.45 -21.12
CA VAL A 202 20.61 -16.76 -21.96
C VAL A 202 20.77 -17.52 -23.25
N ARG A 203 20.59 -16.83 -24.37
CA ARG A 203 20.86 -17.39 -25.69
C ARG A 203 22.30 -17.13 -26.07
N ASN A 204 23.04 -18.19 -26.35
CA ASN A 204 24.44 -18.12 -26.75
C ASN A 204 24.55 -17.90 -28.28
N PRO A 205 25.70 -17.40 -28.76
CA PRO A 205 25.93 -17.18 -30.20
C PRO A 205 25.83 -18.44 -31.07
N ASP A 206 26.10 -19.61 -30.48
CA ASP A 206 25.97 -20.92 -31.14
C ASP A 206 24.51 -21.41 -31.26
N GLY A 207 23.55 -20.63 -30.76
CA GLY A 207 22.13 -20.96 -30.76
C GLY A 207 21.67 -21.78 -29.55
N SER A 208 22.58 -22.20 -28.66
CA SER A 208 22.23 -22.87 -27.41
C SER A 208 21.57 -21.92 -26.40
N ILE A 209 20.82 -22.48 -25.45
CA ILE A 209 20.16 -21.72 -24.39
C ILE A 209 20.69 -22.23 -23.05
N GLY A 210 21.35 -21.35 -22.29
CA GLY A 210 21.74 -21.61 -20.90
C GLY A 210 20.72 -21.04 -19.92
N ILE A 211 20.41 -21.75 -18.85
CA ILE A 211 19.56 -21.23 -17.76
C ILE A 211 20.45 -20.83 -16.59
N LYS A 212 20.36 -19.56 -16.16
CA LYS A 212 21.17 -18.99 -15.08
C LYS A 212 20.54 -19.10 -13.69
N GLY A 213 19.23 -19.30 -13.61
CA GLY A 213 18.53 -19.41 -12.33
C GLY A 213 17.02 -19.42 -12.47
N PHE A 214 16.36 -19.66 -11.34
CA PHE A 214 14.91 -19.76 -11.21
C PHE A 214 14.37 -18.80 -10.15
N ILE A 215 13.20 -18.22 -10.39
CA ILE A 215 12.53 -17.29 -9.48
C ILE A 215 11.11 -17.79 -9.21
N SER A 216 10.77 -18.01 -7.94
CA SER A 216 9.48 -18.55 -7.50
C SER A 216 8.52 -17.48 -6.94
N SER A 217 8.80 -16.19 -7.16
CA SER A 217 7.96 -15.10 -6.68
C SER A 217 6.64 -15.02 -7.46
N LYS A 218 5.51 -15.19 -6.77
CA LYS A 218 4.17 -15.13 -7.37
C LYS A 218 3.92 -13.82 -8.14
N SER A 219 4.32 -12.68 -7.58
CA SER A 219 4.11 -11.38 -8.24
C SER A 219 4.87 -11.25 -9.55
N LEU A 220 6.08 -11.81 -9.61
CA LEU A 220 6.89 -11.84 -10.83
C LEU A 220 6.31 -12.84 -11.84
N ILE A 221 5.91 -14.03 -11.39
CA ILE A 221 5.26 -15.05 -12.25
C ILE A 221 4.01 -14.46 -12.92
N ASP A 222 3.12 -13.85 -12.13
CA ASP A 222 1.91 -13.21 -12.64
C ASP A 222 2.24 -12.07 -13.62
N SER A 223 3.33 -11.33 -13.40
CA SER A 223 3.78 -10.27 -14.31
C SER A 223 4.37 -10.83 -15.61
N ALA A 224 5.12 -11.93 -15.55
CA ALA A 224 5.67 -12.59 -16.72
C ALA A 224 4.56 -13.16 -17.64
N TYR A 225 3.52 -13.74 -17.06
CA TYR A 225 2.34 -14.19 -17.81
C TYR A 225 1.62 -13.03 -18.49
N LEU A 226 1.48 -11.90 -17.80
CA LEU A 226 0.85 -10.70 -18.36
C LEU A 226 1.67 -10.10 -19.52
N GLU A 227 2.99 -10.05 -19.36
CA GLU A 227 3.89 -9.56 -20.40
C GLU A 227 3.88 -10.48 -21.63
N HIS A 228 3.92 -11.80 -21.42
CA HIS A 228 3.80 -12.77 -22.51
C HIS A 228 2.49 -12.59 -23.29
N ALA A 229 1.35 -12.45 -22.60
CA ALA A 229 0.06 -12.22 -23.25
C ALA A 229 0.05 -10.92 -24.07
N THR A 230 0.71 -9.88 -23.57
CA THR A 230 0.83 -8.59 -24.27
C THR A 230 1.71 -8.73 -25.52
N GLU A 231 2.83 -9.45 -25.42
CA GLU A 231 3.74 -9.70 -26.53
C GLU A 231 3.12 -10.59 -27.64
N GLN A 232 2.32 -11.60 -27.27
CA GLN A 232 1.57 -12.40 -28.23
C GLN A 232 0.55 -11.57 -28.99
N ASN A 233 -0.20 -10.71 -28.30
CA ASN A 233 -1.14 -9.79 -28.93
C ASN A 233 -0.42 -8.78 -29.84
N ARG A 234 0.78 -8.33 -29.45
CA ARG A 234 1.63 -7.45 -30.28
C ARG A 234 2.10 -8.15 -31.56
N LYS A 235 2.46 -9.42 -31.49
CA LYS A 235 2.88 -10.23 -32.65
C LYS A 235 1.71 -10.66 -33.54
N ALA A 236 0.50 -10.77 -32.97
CA ALA A 236 -0.72 -11.13 -33.69
C ALA A 236 -1.39 -9.96 -34.43
N MET A 237 -1.00 -8.70 -34.17
CA MET A 237 -1.43 -7.56 -34.99
C MET A 237 -0.55 -7.46 -36.24
N PRO A 238 -1.08 -7.70 -37.47
CA PRO A 238 -0.36 -7.32 -38.68
C PRO A 238 -0.18 -5.80 -38.71
N ALA A 239 0.92 -5.33 -39.31
CA ALA A 239 1.39 -3.95 -39.37
C ALA A 239 0.47 -2.96 -40.15
N ALA A 240 -0.84 -2.98 -39.91
CA ALA A 240 -1.86 -2.20 -40.61
C ALA A 240 -2.60 -1.21 -39.68
N CYS A 241 -1.96 -0.72 -38.62
CA CYS A 241 -2.51 0.37 -37.80
C CYS A 241 -1.45 1.37 -37.28
N ALA A 242 -0.38 1.60 -38.06
CA ALA A 242 0.61 2.66 -37.76
C ALA A 242 0.25 4.03 -38.36
N LYS A 243 -0.99 4.25 -38.79
CA LYS A 243 -1.48 5.54 -39.32
C LYS A 243 -2.81 5.95 -38.68
N SER A 244 -2.81 6.21 -37.38
CA SER A 244 -3.78 7.16 -36.79
C SER A 244 -3.27 7.91 -35.54
N ALA A 245 -1.99 7.74 -35.16
CA ALA A 245 -1.42 8.44 -34.00
C ALA A 245 -0.76 9.79 -34.34
N ALA A 246 -0.93 10.29 -35.57
CA ALA A 246 -0.38 11.57 -36.01
C ALA A 246 -1.47 12.41 -36.68
N THR A 247 -2.49 12.83 -35.93
CA THR A 247 -3.28 14.07 -36.15
C THR A 247 -4.24 14.24 -34.97
N VAL A 248 -3.76 14.87 -33.89
CA VAL A 248 -4.59 15.79 -33.09
C VAL A 248 -3.69 16.99 -32.84
N GLY A 249 -3.86 18.01 -33.68
CA GLY A 249 -3.15 19.26 -33.56
C GLY A 249 -3.53 20.00 -32.29
N HIS A 250 -2.53 20.53 -31.60
CA HIS A 250 -2.70 21.77 -30.85
C HIS A 250 -1.99 22.86 -31.63
N ASN A 251 -2.84 23.73 -32.19
CA ASN A 251 -2.47 25.01 -32.75
C ASN A 251 -2.41 26.00 -31.57
N VAL A 252 -1.22 26.49 -31.21
CA VAL A 252 -1.05 27.82 -30.61
C VAL A 252 0.23 28.39 -31.18
N GLY A 253 0.10 29.46 -31.95
CA GLY A 253 1.22 30.15 -32.56
C GLY A 253 2.01 30.98 -31.55
N HIS A 254 3.33 31.08 -31.78
CA HIS A 254 4.00 32.37 -31.77
C HIS A 254 5.34 32.29 -32.54
N THR A 255 5.54 33.34 -33.33
CA THR A 255 6.62 33.70 -34.26
C THR A 255 8.04 33.67 -33.65
N PRO A 256 9.11 33.45 -34.45
CA PRO A 256 10.45 33.14 -33.95
C PRO A 256 11.32 34.38 -33.69
N ALA A 257 12.21 34.30 -32.71
CA ALA A 257 13.33 35.22 -32.52
C ALA A 257 14.66 34.44 -32.53
N GLN A 258 15.65 35.04 -33.17
CA GLN A 258 16.93 34.50 -33.60
C GLN A 258 17.98 34.39 -32.47
N SER A 259 18.82 33.34 -32.57
CA SER A 259 20.28 33.29 -32.25
C SER A 259 20.76 33.47 -30.79
N PRO A 260 22.01 33.08 -30.41
CA PRO A 260 23.02 32.22 -31.04
C PRO A 260 23.42 31.01 -30.17
N ALA A 261 24.20 30.11 -30.78
CA ALA A 261 24.91 29.03 -30.13
C ALA A 261 25.92 29.55 -29.08
N GLU A 262 25.88 29.00 -27.88
CA GLU A 262 26.99 29.06 -26.92
C GLU A 262 27.49 27.65 -26.62
N ASP A 263 28.79 27.51 -26.82
CA ASP A 263 29.63 26.33 -26.69
C ASP A 263 29.59 25.71 -25.29
N LEU A 264 29.39 24.40 -25.24
CA LEU A 264 29.48 23.53 -24.05
C LEU A 264 30.92 23.32 -23.54
N ALA A 265 31.85 24.23 -23.84
CA ALA A 265 33.25 24.14 -23.42
C ALA A 265 33.61 25.01 -22.20
N THR A 266 32.69 25.82 -21.66
CA THR A 266 33.02 26.85 -20.64
C THR A 266 32.26 26.69 -19.31
N ILE A 267 31.96 25.47 -18.88
CA ILE A 267 31.36 25.20 -17.55
C ILE A 267 32.26 24.29 -16.66
N ALA A 268 33.37 23.78 -17.19
CA ALA A 268 34.27 22.90 -16.44
C ALA A 268 35.28 23.62 -15.51
N ASP A 269 35.40 24.96 -15.55
CA ASP A 269 36.44 25.72 -14.81
C ASP A 269 35.92 26.59 -13.66
N ARG A 270 34.69 26.36 -13.16
CA ARG A 270 34.11 27.13 -12.03
C ARG A 270 33.70 26.32 -10.80
N LEU A 271 34.29 25.14 -10.59
CA LEU A 271 34.06 24.31 -9.40
C LEU A 271 35.34 23.92 -8.64
N ILE A 272 36.40 24.72 -8.80
CA ILE A 272 37.58 24.69 -7.93
C ILE A 272 37.98 26.15 -7.60
N ALA A 273 37.24 26.76 -6.66
CA ALA A 273 37.66 27.85 -5.77
C ALA A 273 36.41 28.49 -5.15
N ASP A 274 35.99 27.92 -4.02
CA ASP A 274 35.43 28.56 -2.81
C ASP A 274 34.50 27.60 -2.05
#